data_AF-A0A1D2WKS4-F1
#
_entry.id   AF-A0A1D2WKS4-F1
#
_cell.length_a   1.000
_cell.length_b   1.000
_cell.length_c   1.000
_cell.angle_alpha   90.00
_cell.angle_beta   90.00
_cell.angle_gamma   90.00
#
_symmetry.space_group_name_H-M   'P 1'
#
loop_
_entity.id
_entity.type
_entity.pdbx_description
1 polymer ?
#
loop_
_entity_poly.entity_id
_entity_poly.type
_entity_poly.pdbx_seq_one_letter_code
_entity_poly.pdbx_strand_id
1 'polypeptide(L)'
;MKASELLEAIKENIRYYPIEYLKNKVADDRYKDPLTKKLAEYNSNAYDDIYETVIIDDFDINDKVVKKIREDIAFYFDKYGGGEDEHKIFAENISLYLALIAKKPLHPYGENKKDEVYYSNGSYYCRGRIKYIHDEKSLCRYCVCKNVGFMDLF
;
A
#
# COMPACT_ATOMS: atom_id res chain seq x y z
N MET A 1 -1.59 12.37 15.96
CA MET A 1 -0.18 11.99 16.17
C MET A 1 0.69 12.64 15.12
N LYS A 2 1.99 12.74 15.36
CA LYS A 2 2.96 13.19 14.35
C LYS A 2 3.25 12.11 13.31
N ALA A 3 3.68 12.52 12.12
CA ALA A 3 4.08 11.58 11.08
C ALA A 3 5.34 10.80 11.48
N SER A 4 6.28 11.46 12.18
CA SER A 4 7.44 10.82 12.80
C SER A 4 7.04 9.73 13.80
N GLU A 5 6.09 10.02 14.70
CA GLU A 5 5.56 9.04 15.66
C GLU A 5 4.94 7.83 14.96
N LEU A 6 4.19 8.05 13.88
CA LEU A 6 3.60 6.95 13.11
C LEU A 6 4.68 6.13 12.38
N LEU A 7 5.69 6.78 11.81
CA LEU A 7 6.79 6.11 11.11
C LEU A 7 7.59 5.20 12.05
N GLU A 8 7.92 5.67 13.25
CA GLU A 8 8.63 4.86 14.23
C GLU A 8 7.80 3.67 14.73
N ALA A 9 6.50 3.88 14.94
CA ALA A 9 5.59 2.77 15.24
C ALA A 9 5.53 1.74 14.11
N ILE A 10 5.49 2.20 12.85
CA ILE A 10 5.51 1.33 11.66
C ILE A 10 6.80 0.50 11.62
N LYS A 11 7.97 1.14 11.80
CA LYS A 11 9.27 0.45 11.82
C LYS A 11 9.31 -0.64 12.90
N GLU A 12 8.92 -0.31 14.13
CA GLU A 12 8.92 -1.26 15.24
C GLU A 12 7.97 -2.45 14.98
N ASN A 13 6.78 -2.20 14.44
CA ASN A 13 5.79 -3.24 14.15
C ASN A 13 6.25 -4.25 13.10
N ILE A 14 7.07 -3.82 12.13
CA ILE A 14 7.52 -4.67 11.00
C ILE A 14 8.98 -5.11 11.10
N ARG A 15 9.69 -4.78 12.18
CA ARG A 15 11.14 -5.04 12.32
C ARG A 15 11.55 -6.50 12.18
N TYR A 16 10.66 -7.42 12.54
CA TYR A 16 10.90 -8.87 12.44
C TYR A 16 10.19 -9.52 11.27
N TYR A 17 9.56 -8.73 10.40
CA TYR A 17 8.94 -9.28 9.21
C TYR A 17 10.02 -9.90 8.31
N PRO A 18 9.84 -11.13 7.81
CA PRO A 18 10.84 -11.82 6.99
C PRO A 18 10.90 -11.25 5.57
N ILE A 19 11.37 -10.00 5.41
CA ILE A 19 11.32 -9.27 4.13
C ILE A 19 12.08 -9.98 3.00
N GLU A 20 13.13 -10.72 3.34
CA GLU A 20 13.90 -11.53 2.40
C GLU A 20 13.03 -12.58 1.69
N TYR A 21 11.95 -13.05 2.31
CA TYR A 21 10.99 -13.92 1.63
C TYR A 21 10.34 -13.23 0.41
N LEU A 22 9.99 -11.94 0.52
CA LEU A 22 9.44 -11.18 -0.60
C LEU A 22 10.51 -10.87 -1.64
N LYS A 23 11.70 -10.42 -1.21
CA LYS A 23 12.83 -10.13 -2.12
C LYS A 23 13.21 -11.36 -2.95
N ASN A 24 13.27 -12.53 -2.30
CA ASN A 24 13.52 -13.80 -2.99
C ASN A 24 12.39 -14.19 -3.95
N LYS A 25 11.12 -13.92 -3.62
CA LYS A 25 9.97 -14.18 -4.50
C LYS A 25 10.04 -13.40 -5.81
N VAL A 26 10.60 -12.19 -5.80
CA VAL A 26 10.82 -11.40 -7.02
C VAL A 26 11.81 -12.09 -7.96
N ALA A 27 12.93 -12.56 -7.40
CA ALA A 27 14.02 -13.20 -8.15
C ALA A 27 13.73 -14.66 -8.56
N ASP A 28 12.70 -15.30 -7.98
CA ASP A 28 12.43 -16.72 -8.17
C ASP A 28 11.57 -16.99 -9.43
N ASP A 29 12.17 -17.63 -10.43
CA ASP A 29 11.53 -17.98 -11.71
C ASP A 29 10.38 -18.98 -11.60
N ARG A 30 10.21 -19.63 -10.44
CA ARG A 30 9.05 -20.51 -10.18
C ARG A 30 7.76 -19.71 -10.09
N TYR A 31 7.83 -18.44 -9.67
CA TYR A 31 6.67 -17.54 -9.64
C TYR A 31 6.46 -16.93 -11.03
N LYS A 32 5.59 -17.55 -11.81
CA LYS A 32 5.27 -17.10 -13.18
C LYS A 32 4.25 -15.98 -13.22
N ASP A 33 3.48 -15.77 -12.15
CA ASP A 33 2.46 -14.74 -12.09
C ASP A 33 3.11 -13.34 -11.97
N PRO A 34 3.00 -12.49 -13.01
CA PRO A 34 3.63 -11.17 -13.00
C PRO A 34 3.05 -10.25 -11.92
N LEU A 35 1.78 -10.43 -11.54
CA LEU A 35 1.14 -9.61 -10.51
C LEU A 35 1.71 -9.90 -9.13
N THR A 36 1.87 -11.17 -8.78
CA THR A 36 2.49 -11.59 -7.52
C THR A 36 3.92 -11.07 -7.39
N LYS A 37 4.71 -11.11 -8.46
CA LYS A 37 6.07 -10.56 -8.47
C LYS A 37 6.07 -9.03 -8.32
N LYS A 38 5.24 -8.32 -9.08
CA LYS A 38 5.10 -6.85 -8.95
C LYS A 38 4.68 -6.44 -7.53
N LEU A 39 3.77 -7.18 -6.91
CA LEU A 39 3.34 -6.91 -5.54
C LEU A 39 4.45 -7.17 -4.53
N ALA A 40 5.19 -8.26 -4.69
CA ALA A 40 6.32 -8.59 -3.82
C ALA A 40 7.41 -7.51 -3.91
N GLU A 41 7.78 -7.10 -5.12
CA GLU A 41 8.76 -6.05 -5.38
C GLU A 41 8.33 -4.71 -4.81
N TYR A 42 7.08 -4.31 -5.06
CA TYR A 42 6.56 -3.04 -4.55
C TYR A 42 6.56 -2.99 -3.03
N ASN A 43 6.12 -4.07 -2.38
CA ASN A 43 6.07 -4.14 -0.93
C ASN A 43 7.47 -4.24 -0.30
N SER A 44 8.42 -4.93 -0.95
CA SER A 44 9.81 -4.96 -0.48
C SER A 44 10.48 -3.59 -0.60
N ASN A 45 10.23 -2.88 -1.70
CA ASN A 45 10.75 -1.53 -1.87
C ASN A 45 10.10 -0.55 -0.88
N ALA A 46 8.79 -0.67 -0.61
CA ALA A 46 8.12 0.12 0.42
C ALA A 46 8.65 -0.16 1.83
N TYR A 47 9.07 -1.40 2.13
CA TYR A 47 9.76 -1.72 3.37
C TYR A 47 11.10 -1.01 3.47
N ASP A 48 11.94 -1.08 2.43
CA ASP A 48 13.23 -0.39 2.41
C ASP A 48 13.04 1.13 2.55
N ASP A 49 12.09 1.71 1.79
CA ASP A 49 11.68 3.12 1.88
C ASP A 49 11.31 3.52 3.31
N ILE A 50 10.58 2.69 4.07
CA ILE A 50 10.20 2.97 5.47
C ILE A 50 11.43 3.19 6.36
N TYR A 51 12.46 2.36 6.22
CA TYR A 51 13.68 2.46 7.04
C TYR A 51 14.57 3.61 6.60
N GLU A 52 14.57 3.95 5.32
CA GLU A 52 15.34 5.06 4.76
C GLU A 52 14.64 6.42 4.93
N THR A 53 13.32 6.43 5.17
CA THR A 53 12.55 7.68 5.31
C THR A 53 13.00 8.47 6.53
N VAL A 54 13.40 9.72 6.28
CA VAL A 54 13.64 10.76 7.28
C VAL A 54 12.62 11.87 7.09
N ILE A 55 11.83 12.15 8.12
CA ILE A 55 10.82 13.23 8.10
C ILE A 55 11.51 14.52 8.54
N ILE A 56 11.76 15.42 7.59
CA ILE A 56 12.39 16.73 7.83
C ILE A 56 11.34 17.74 8.31
N ASP A 57 10.22 17.84 7.60
CA ASP A 57 9.10 18.70 7.95
C ASP A 57 7.96 17.84 8.51
N ASP A 58 7.99 17.63 9.82
CA ASP A 58 7.01 16.78 10.50
C ASP A 58 5.61 17.42 10.47
N PHE A 59 4.60 16.58 10.28
CA PHE A 59 3.21 17.01 10.07
C PHE A 59 2.24 16.19 10.90
N ASP A 60 1.08 16.78 11.16
CA ASP A 60 0.04 16.12 11.96
C ASP A 60 -0.77 15.14 11.10
N ILE A 61 -0.93 13.93 11.63
CA ILE A 61 -1.81 12.90 11.11
C ILE A 61 -2.97 12.73 12.08
N ASN A 62 -4.19 12.73 11.54
CA ASN A 62 -5.39 12.52 12.33
C ASN A 62 -5.47 11.06 12.80
N ASP A 63 -5.43 10.85 14.12
CA ASP A 63 -5.48 9.52 14.76
C ASP A 63 -6.73 8.72 14.37
N LYS A 64 -7.85 9.41 14.12
CA LYS A 64 -9.08 8.76 13.66
C LYS A 64 -8.90 8.13 12.28
N VAL A 65 -8.10 8.72 11.40
CA VAL A 65 -7.80 8.17 10.08
C VAL A 65 -6.91 6.95 10.21
N VAL A 66 -5.86 7.01 11.04
CA VAL A 66 -4.99 5.86 11.34
C VAL A 66 -5.84 4.69 11.85
N LYS A 67 -6.66 4.93 12.88
CA LYS A 67 -7.55 3.92 13.47
C LYS A 67 -8.47 3.30 12.41
N LYS A 68 -9.08 4.14 11.56
CA LYS A 68 -10.03 3.68 10.54
C LYS A 68 -9.37 2.82 9.46
N ILE A 69 -8.14 3.18 9.03
CA ILE A 69 -7.38 2.35 8.09
C ILE A 69 -7.12 0.97 8.69
N ARG A 70 -6.68 0.90 9.96
CA ARG A 70 -6.47 -0.38 10.67
C ARG A 70 -7.75 -1.21 10.72
N GLU A 71 -8.88 -0.61 11.11
CA GLU A 71 -10.18 -1.28 11.18
C GLU A 71 -10.66 -1.81 9.82
N ASP A 72 -10.43 -1.06 8.75
CA ASP A 72 -10.81 -1.45 7.39
C ASP A 72 -9.90 -2.57 6.84
N ILE A 73 -8.60 -2.53 7.13
CA ILE A 73 -7.65 -3.61 6.78
C ILE A 73 -7.97 -4.87 7.57
N ALA A 74 -8.23 -4.74 8.88
CA ALA A 74 -8.61 -5.86 9.72
C ALA A 74 -9.85 -6.57 9.16
N PHE A 75 -10.88 -5.81 8.80
CA PHE A 75 -12.07 -6.35 8.15
C PHE A 75 -11.77 -7.07 6.83
N TYR A 76 -10.88 -6.52 5.99
CA TYR A 76 -10.49 -7.17 4.75
C TYR A 76 -9.87 -8.55 5.00
N PHE A 77 -8.92 -8.64 5.95
CA PHE A 77 -8.32 -9.93 6.31
C PHE A 77 -9.33 -10.88 6.95
N ASP A 78 -10.19 -10.41 7.85
CA ASP A 78 -11.19 -11.26 8.50
C ASP A 78 -12.21 -11.82 7.49
N LYS A 79 -12.50 -11.07 6.40
CA LYS A 79 -13.46 -11.46 5.36
C LYS A 79 -12.87 -12.30 4.24
N TYR A 80 -11.64 -12.01 3.82
CA TYR A 80 -11.03 -12.58 2.59
C TYR A 80 -9.69 -13.27 2.84
N GLY A 81 -8.98 -12.87 3.88
CA GLY A 81 -7.62 -13.30 4.17
C GLY A 81 -7.58 -14.37 5.26
N GLY A 82 -7.74 -15.63 4.87
CA GLY A 82 -7.12 -16.71 5.64
C GLY A 82 -5.61 -16.52 5.57
N GLY A 83 -5.03 -15.82 6.55
CA GLY A 83 -3.62 -15.42 6.55
C GLY A 83 -3.07 -15.34 7.96
N GLU A 84 -1.77 -15.56 8.09
CA GLU A 84 -1.06 -15.48 9.37
C GLU A 84 -1.01 -14.02 9.87
N ASP A 85 -1.07 -13.84 11.19
CA ASP A 85 -1.12 -12.51 11.82
C ASP A 85 0.04 -11.61 11.37
N GLU A 86 1.22 -12.18 11.08
CA GLU A 86 2.38 -11.43 10.60
C GLU A 86 2.14 -10.73 9.25
N HIS A 87 1.46 -11.38 8.30
CA HIS A 87 1.17 -10.80 6.99
C HIS A 87 0.11 -9.70 7.08
N LYS A 88 -0.84 -9.84 8.02
CA LYS A 88 -1.83 -8.82 8.34
C LYS A 88 -1.17 -7.57 8.93
N ILE A 89 -0.28 -7.75 9.91
CA ILE A 89 0.50 -6.66 10.52
C ILE A 89 1.35 -5.96 9.46
N PHE A 90 2.02 -6.71 8.60
CA PHE A 90 2.83 -6.13 7.52
C PHE A 90 1.98 -5.32 6.54
N ALA A 91 0.88 -5.89 6.03
CA ALA A 91 0.00 -5.20 5.11
C ALA A 91 -0.62 -3.93 5.71
N GLU A 92 -0.98 -3.96 7.00
CA GLU A 92 -1.45 -2.79 7.73
C GLU A 92 -0.43 -1.66 7.73
N ASN A 93 0.79 -1.95 8.17
CA ASN A 93 1.84 -0.95 8.35
C ASN A 93 2.36 -0.40 7.01
N ILE A 94 2.50 -1.24 5.98
CA ILE A 94 2.79 -0.80 4.61
C ILE A 94 1.70 0.13 4.10
N SER A 95 0.42 -0.22 4.30
CA SER A 95 -0.70 0.62 3.83
C SER A 95 -0.75 1.97 4.53
N LEU A 96 -0.47 2.02 5.84
CA LEU A 96 -0.38 3.27 6.59
C LEU A 96 0.75 4.16 6.05
N TYR A 97 1.94 3.60 5.83
CA TYR A 97 3.06 4.32 5.27
C TYR A 97 2.72 4.91 3.89
N LEU A 98 2.22 4.07 2.96
CA LEU A 98 1.91 4.49 1.60
C LEU A 98 0.83 5.58 1.57
N ALA A 99 -0.27 5.42 2.33
CA ALA A 99 -1.39 6.34 2.31
C ALA A 99 -1.12 7.66 3.06
N LEU A 100 -0.44 7.58 4.21
CA LEU A 100 -0.36 8.70 5.13
C LEU A 100 0.98 9.43 5.08
N ILE A 101 2.07 8.74 4.77
CA ILE A 101 3.43 9.30 4.78
C ILE A 101 3.95 9.48 3.35
N ALA A 102 4.18 8.39 2.61
CA ALA A 102 4.79 8.45 1.28
C ALA A 102 3.89 9.02 0.18
N LYS A 103 2.57 9.06 0.41
CA LYS A 103 1.55 9.46 -0.57
C LYS A 103 1.69 8.71 -1.91
N LYS A 104 1.93 7.41 -1.82
CA LYS A 104 2.04 6.48 -2.95
C LYS A 104 0.77 5.59 -3.03
N PRO A 105 0.47 5.00 -4.20
CA PRO A 105 -0.63 4.04 -4.34
C PRO A 105 -0.51 2.84 -3.39
N LEU A 106 -1.65 2.27 -2.98
CA LEU A 106 -1.68 1.03 -2.18
C LEU A 106 -1.31 -0.23 -2.98
N HIS A 107 -1.30 -0.13 -4.31
CA HIS A 107 -0.94 -1.22 -5.21
C HIS A 107 0.25 -0.81 -6.09
N PRO A 108 1.01 -1.77 -6.64
CA PRO A 108 2.06 -1.48 -7.60
C PRO A 108 1.54 -0.65 -8.78
N TYR A 109 2.34 0.31 -9.24
CA TYR A 109 2.00 1.15 -10.38
C TYR A 109 3.12 1.11 -11.43
N GLY A 110 2.77 1.42 -12.68
CA GLY A 110 3.73 1.63 -13.77
C GLY A 110 3.56 3.00 -14.43
N GLU A 111 4.32 3.24 -15.50
CA GLU A 111 4.19 4.46 -16.32
C GLU A 111 3.26 4.25 -17.52
N ASN A 112 2.86 2.99 -17.79
CA ASN A 112 2.00 2.68 -18.91
C ASN A 112 0.53 2.86 -18.51
N LYS A 113 -0.23 3.70 -19.23
CA LYS A 113 -1.67 3.89 -19.01
C LYS A 113 -2.50 2.59 -19.10
N LYS A 114 -1.96 1.53 -19.70
CA LYS A 114 -2.60 0.20 -19.76
C LYS A 114 -2.46 -0.60 -18.46
N ASP A 115 -1.58 -0.19 -17.55
CA ASP A 115 -1.48 -0.80 -16.23
C ASP A 115 -2.74 -0.50 -15.40
N GLU A 116 -3.05 -1.39 -14.46
CA GLU A 116 -4.19 -1.25 -13.55
C GLU A 116 -4.07 0.03 -12.70
N VAL A 117 -2.85 0.30 -12.25
CA VAL A 117 -2.45 1.54 -11.59
C VAL A 117 -1.29 2.14 -12.37
N TYR A 118 -1.39 3.42 -12.71
CA TYR A 118 -0.36 4.10 -13.48
C TYR A 118 -0.12 5.52 -13.00
N TYR A 119 1.10 6.01 -13.20
CA TYR A 119 1.48 7.40 -13.01
C TYR A 119 1.45 8.13 -14.36
N SER A 120 0.77 9.27 -14.41
CA SER A 120 0.68 10.11 -15.60
C SER A 120 0.49 11.56 -15.18
N ASN A 121 1.20 12.49 -15.82
CA ASN A 121 1.04 13.93 -15.62
C ASN A 121 1.03 14.37 -14.14
N GLY A 122 1.97 13.87 -13.34
CA GLY A 122 2.07 14.28 -11.94
C GLY A 122 1.07 13.61 -11.00
N SER A 123 0.32 12.60 -11.44
CA SER A 123 -0.74 11.97 -10.65
C SER A 123 -0.83 10.46 -10.86
N TYR A 124 -1.25 9.76 -9.81
CA TYR A 124 -1.57 8.33 -9.88
C TYR A 124 -3.04 8.12 -10.24
N TYR A 125 -3.31 7.09 -11.05
CA TYR A 125 -4.65 6.70 -11.48
C TYR A 125 -4.82 5.20 -11.27
N CYS A 126 -6.04 4.76 -10.93
CA CYS A 126 -6.35 3.34 -10.74
C CYS A 126 -7.69 3.00 -11.40
N ARG A 127 -7.67 2.06 -12.35
CA ARG A 127 -8.84 1.63 -13.14
C ARG A 127 -9.91 0.98 -12.27
N GLY A 128 -9.50 0.13 -11.34
CA GLY A 128 -10.40 -0.52 -10.38
C GLY A 128 -11.02 0.43 -9.35
N ARG A 129 -10.45 1.62 -9.11
CA ARG A 129 -10.91 2.50 -8.01
C ARG A 129 -12.39 2.86 -8.13
N ILE A 130 -12.88 3.19 -9.33
CA ILE A 130 -14.28 3.56 -9.54
C ILE A 130 -15.26 2.42 -9.18
N LYS A 131 -14.81 1.17 -9.36
CA LYS A 131 -15.58 -0.02 -9.06
C LYS A 131 -15.60 -0.32 -7.55
N TYR A 132 -14.45 -0.23 -6.88
CA TYR A 132 -14.28 -0.74 -5.52
C TYR A 132 -14.40 0.33 -4.43
N ILE A 133 -14.39 1.63 -4.73
CA ILE A 133 -14.39 2.70 -3.72
C ILE A 133 -15.64 2.72 -2.83
N HIS A 134 -16.76 2.25 -3.36
CA HIS A 134 -18.06 2.21 -2.68
C HIS A 134 -18.26 0.92 -1.87
N ASP A 135 -17.36 -0.05 -1.97
CA ASP A 135 -17.45 -1.28 -1.18
C ASP A 135 -17.33 -0.96 0.32
N GLU A 136 -18.03 -1.75 1.12
CA GLU A 136 -17.94 -1.69 2.57
C GLU A 136 -16.47 -1.79 3.00
N LYS A 137 -16.00 -0.84 3.81
CA LYS A 137 -14.61 -0.81 4.32
C LYS A 137 -13.50 -0.89 3.24
N SER A 138 -13.82 -0.51 2.00
CA SER A 138 -12.84 -0.33 0.92
C SER A 138 -11.66 0.57 1.29
N LEU A 139 -10.45 0.02 1.11
CA LEU A 139 -9.18 0.72 1.26
C LEU A 139 -8.94 1.75 0.15
N CYS A 140 -9.67 1.68 -0.97
CA CYS A 140 -9.56 2.64 -2.07
C CYS A 140 -9.85 4.08 -1.65
N ARG A 141 -10.55 4.28 -0.52
CA ARG A 141 -10.81 5.61 0.06
C ARG A 141 -9.58 6.28 0.65
N TYR A 142 -8.55 5.51 1.00
CA TYR A 142 -7.29 6.01 1.55
C TYR A 142 -6.19 6.12 0.49
N CYS A 143 -6.38 5.50 -0.68
CA CYS A 143 -5.42 5.52 -1.76
C CYS A 143 -5.36 6.90 -2.44
N VAL A 144 -4.14 7.35 -2.75
CA VAL A 144 -3.86 8.62 -3.43
C VAL A 144 -4.34 8.64 -4.89
N CYS A 145 -4.64 7.47 -5.48
CA CYS A 145 -5.04 7.37 -6.87
C CYS A 145 -6.32 8.16 -7.16
N LYS A 146 -6.33 8.87 -8.29
CA LYS A 146 -7.52 9.51 -8.85
C LYS A 146 -8.36 8.47 -9.58
N ASN A 147 -9.66 8.77 -9.70
CA ASN A 147 -10.51 8.02 -10.60
C ASN A 147 -10.07 8.29 -12.04
N VAL A 148 -10.11 7.24 -12.84
CA VAL A 148 -9.89 7.34 -14.28
C VAL A 148 -11.08 8.09 -14.88
N GLY A 149 -10.81 9.08 -15.74
CA GLY A 149 -11.87 9.80 -16.45
C GLY A 149 -12.57 8.86 -17.45
N PHE A 150 -13.79 9.20 -17.86
CA PHE A 150 -14.59 8.36 -18.77
C PHE A 150 -13.84 7.98 -20.06
N MET A 151 -12.99 8.88 -20.58
CA MET A 151 -12.22 8.65 -21.81
C MET A 151 -11.05 7.67 -21.64
N ASP A 152 -10.51 7.48 -20.44
CA ASP A 152 -9.37 6.59 -20.19
C ASP A 152 -9.83 5.18 -19.73
N LEU A 153 -11.15 4.93 -19.65
CA LEU A 153 -11.74 3.63 -19.29
C LEU A 153 -11.77 2.61 -20.45
N PHE A 154 -11.57 3.05 -21.69
CA PHE A 154 -11.57 2.25 -22.92
C PHE A 154 -10.20 2.34 -23.64
#